data_AF-A0A5C3E8N8-F1
#
_entry.id   AF-A0A5C3E8N8-F1
#
_cell.length_a   1.000
_cell.length_b   1.000
_cell.length_c   1.000
_cell.angle_alpha   90.00
_cell.angle_beta   90.00
_cell.angle_gamma   90.00
#
_symmetry.space_group_name_H-M   'P 1'
#
loop_
_entity.id
_entity.type
_entity.pdbx_description
1 polymer ?
#
loop_
_entity_poly.entity_id
_entity_poly.type
_entity_poly.pdbx_seq_one_letter_code
_entity_poly.pdbx_strand_id
1 'polypeptide(L)'
;MINGHLRLAPLFLLLAIFALGALAADLDEEFVHEMRLRSQIMQVDMHRESPGYRLLETVDHSSIPNFEQKALDLARASGVKVVSREKPIIKTTGVLGFKVKKKGPEEVFFFSLVHPESTLGKEMQLAVPQNPKRLASVLWRKGSGEPKVALVDVIADHGVQWSLDPLERVLGHV
;
A
#
# COMPACT_ATOMS: atom_id res chain seq x y z
N MET A 1 -2.33 18.70 54.78
CA MET A 1 -1.29 18.64 53.73
C MET A 1 -1.62 17.46 52.84
N ILE A 2 -2.24 17.69 51.69
CA ILE A 2 -2.74 16.62 50.79
C ILE A 2 -1.72 16.42 49.67
N ASN A 3 -1.37 15.15 49.45
CA ASN A 3 -0.32 14.62 48.58
C ASN A 3 -0.37 15.17 47.14
N GLY A 4 0.62 15.99 46.76
CA GLY A 4 0.77 16.57 45.41
C GLY A 4 1.49 15.69 44.38
N HIS A 5 1.82 14.43 44.70
CA HIS A 5 2.69 13.60 43.86
C HIS A 5 1.98 12.62 42.91
N LEU A 6 0.65 12.56 42.88
CA LEU A 6 -0.07 11.46 42.20
C LEU A 6 -0.68 11.79 40.81
N ARG A 7 -0.25 12.86 40.12
CA ARG A 7 -0.85 13.26 38.82
C ARG A 7 0.08 13.29 37.61
N LEU A 8 1.40 13.10 37.78
CA LEU A 8 2.36 13.15 36.67
C LEU A 8 2.57 11.79 35.97
N ALA A 9 2.52 10.68 36.72
CA ALA A 9 2.68 9.33 36.17
C ALA A 9 1.73 8.99 34.99
N PRO A 10 0.41 9.29 35.03
CA PRO A 10 -0.47 8.99 33.90
C PRO A 10 -0.18 9.88 32.68
N LEU A 11 0.29 11.12 32.88
CA LEU A 11 0.65 12.03 31.80
C LEU A 11 1.91 11.55 31.06
N PHE A 12 2.94 11.10 31.79
CA PHE A 12 4.14 10.51 31.20
C PHE A 12 3.85 9.19 30.47
N LEU A 13 2.93 8.36 30.99
CA LEU A 13 2.50 7.13 30.32
C LEU A 13 1.78 7.42 29.00
N LEU A 14 0.86 8.39 28.98
CA LEU A 14 0.19 8.83 27.76
C LEU A 14 1.17 9.39 26.74
N LEU A 15 2.09 10.26 27.15
CA LEU A 15 3.12 10.81 26.27
C LEU A 15 4.02 9.72 25.68
N ALA A 16 4.39 8.71 26.46
CA ALA A 16 5.17 7.57 25.98
C ALA A 16 4.41 6.73 24.95
N ILE A 17 3.11 6.47 25.16
CA ILE A 17 2.24 5.76 24.21
C ILE A 17 2.11 6.55 22.91
N PHE A 18 1.89 7.87 22.99
CA PHE A 18 1.82 8.75 21.82
C PHE A 18 3.12 8.78 21.03
N ALA A 19 4.27 8.91 21.71
CA ALA A 19 5.58 8.91 21.06
C ALA A 19 5.90 7.56 20.37
N LEU A 20 5.55 6.44 21.01
CA LEU A 20 5.69 5.11 20.41
C LEU A 20 4.76 4.90 19.21
N GLY A 21 3.53 5.43 19.27
CA GLY A 21 2.58 5.39 18.17
C GLY A 21 3.04 6.20 16.96
N ALA A 22 3.54 7.43 17.19
CA ALA A 22 4.06 8.29 16.12
C ALA A 22 5.27 7.65 15.41
N LEU A 23 6.19 7.05 16.16
CA LEU A 23 7.37 6.40 15.58
C LEU A 23 7.00 5.12 14.78
N ALA A 24 5.97 4.38 15.22
CA ALA A 24 5.49 3.22 14.49
C ALA A 24 4.78 3.61 13.18
N ALA A 25 4.03 4.71 13.18
CA ALA A 25 3.39 5.24 11.98
C ALA A 25 4.41 5.70 10.93
N ASP A 26 5.46 6.41 11.36
CA ASP A 26 6.53 6.91 10.48
C ASP A 26 7.28 5.76 9.77
N LEU A 27 7.59 4.68 10.51
CA LEU A 27 8.20 3.48 9.94
C LEU A 27 7.28 2.75 8.94
N ASP A 28 5.97 2.76 9.18
CA ASP A 28 5.00 2.13 8.30
C ASP A 28 4.82 2.92 7.00
N GLU A 29 4.74 4.26 7.11
CA GLU A 29 4.68 5.16 5.96
C GLU A 29 5.92 5.08 5.08
N GLU A 30 7.13 5.07 5.68
CA GLU A 30 8.39 4.90 4.93
C GLU A 30 8.41 3.58 4.17
N PHE A 31 7.94 2.50 4.81
CA PHE A 31 7.93 1.17 4.19
C PHE A 31 6.90 1.07 3.05
N VAL A 32 5.70 1.63 3.23
CA VAL A 32 4.69 1.70 2.16
C VAL A 32 5.20 2.57 1.00
N HIS A 33 5.90 3.66 1.29
CA HIS A 33 6.52 4.50 0.27
C HIS A 33 7.57 3.74 -0.54
N GLU A 34 8.41 2.94 0.11
CA GLU A 34 9.37 2.08 -0.58
C GLU A 34 8.67 1.07 -1.50
N MET A 35 7.60 0.43 -1.03
CA MET A 35 6.83 -0.53 -1.84
C MET A 35 6.13 0.14 -3.01
N ARG A 36 5.65 1.38 -2.84
CA ARG A 36 5.13 2.19 -3.94
C ARG A 36 6.19 2.40 -5.01
N LEU A 37 7.39 2.86 -4.64
CA LEU A 37 8.47 3.10 -5.60
C LEU A 37 8.83 1.83 -6.39
N ARG A 38 8.92 0.68 -5.70
CA ARG A 38 9.17 -0.61 -6.36
C ARG A 38 8.06 -0.99 -7.32
N SER A 39 6.80 -0.81 -6.93
CA SER A 39 5.65 -1.03 -7.81
C SER A 39 5.73 -0.15 -9.06
N GLN A 40 6.08 1.13 -8.91
CA GLN A 40 6.22 2.06 -10.03
C GLN A 40 7.38 1.68 -10.95
N ILE A 41 8.53 1.25 -10.40
CA ILE A 41 9.65 0.74 -11.21
C ILE A 41 9.22 -0.48 -12.03
N MET A 42 8.51 -1.43 -11.41
CA MET A 42 7.98 -2.59 -12.14
C MET A 42 7.02 -2.19 -13.26
N GLN A 43 6.16 -1.19 -13.01
CA GLN A 43 5.23 -0.67 -14.00
C GLN A 43 5.96 0.05 -15.14
N VAL A 44 7.00 0.84 -14.83
CA VAL A 44 7.89 1.47 -15.81
C VAL A 44 8.53 0.40 -16.71
N ASP A 45 9.04 -0.68 -16.10
CA ASP A 45 9.68 -1.77 -16.83
C ASP A 45 8.72 -2.47 -17.79
N MET A 46 7.45 -2.63 -17.40
CA MET A 46 6.39 -3.14 -18.27
C MET A 46 5.99 -2.16 -19.39
N HIS A 47 6.21 -0.86 -19.20
CA HIS A 47 5.90 0.19 -20.18
C HIS A 47 7.06 0.53 -21.13
N ARG A 48 8.20 -0.17 -21.06
CA ARG A 48 9.41 0.16 -21.84
C ARG A 48 9.20 0.19 -23.36
N GLU A 49 8.17 -0.48 -23.89
CA GLU A 49 7.83 -0.50 -25.33
C GLU A 49 6.70 0.47 -25.71
N SER A 50 6.16 1.22 -24.74
CA SER A 50 5.07 2.19 -24.89
C SER A 50 5.61 3.62 -24.70
N PRO A 51 4.82 4.70 -24.89
CA PRO A 51 5.25 6.10 -24.67
C PRO A 51 5.68 6.45 -23.22
N GLY A 52 5.97 5.45 -22.38
CA GLY A 52 6.47 5.56 -21.02
C GLY A 52 5.37 5.45 -19.97
N TYR A 53 5.74 4.97 -18.79
CA TYR A 53 4.88 5.05 -17.61
C TYR A 53 4.66 6.50 -17.20
N ARG A 54 3.41 6.87 -16.87
CA ARG A 54 3.07 8.19 -16.35
C ARG A 54 2.06 8.09 -15.22
N LEU A 55 2.49 8.46 -14.01
CA LEU A 55 1.59 8.72 -12.89
C LEU A 55 0.79 9.99 -13.17
N LEU A 56 -0.54 9.91 -13.03
CA LEU A 56 -1.44 11.04 -13.20
C LEU A 56 -1.84 11.64 -11.85
N GLU A 57 -2.25 10.80 -10.91
CA GLU A 57 -2.62 11.21 -9.56
C GLU A 57 -2.59 10.03 -8.57
N THR A 58 -2.65 10.34 -7.28
CA THR A 58 -2.91 9.37 -6.21
C THR A 58 -4.29 9.66 -5.65
N VAL A 59 -5.12 8.62 -5.54
CA VAL A 59 -6.54 8.76 -5.17
C VAL A 59 -6.74 8.36 -3.70
N ASP A 60 -7.49 9.18 -2.98
CA ASP A 60 -8.07 8.79 -1.70
C ASP A 60 -9.29 7.88 -1.92
N HIS A 61 -9.06 6.59 -1.76
CA HIS A 61 -10.05 5.54 -1.97
C HIS A 61 -11.14 5.50 -0.88
N SER A 62 -10.95 6.19 0.25
CA SER A 62 -11.94 6.22 1.34
C SER A 62 -13.25 6.90 0.94
N SER A 63 -13.22 7.73 -0.10
CA SER A 63 -14.38 8.39 -0.68
C SER A 63 -15.31 7.45 -1.49
N ILE A 64 -14.83 6.25 -1.84
CA ILE A 64 -15.57 5.29 -2.67
C ILE A 64 -16.13 4.16 -1.78
N PRO A 65 -17.46 4.02 -1.66
CA PRO A 65 -18.05 2.99 -0.81
C PRO A 65 -17.64 1.57 -1.23
N ASN A 66 -17.19 0.79 -0.23
CA ASN A 66 -16.74 -0.60 -0.38
C ASN A 66 -15.61 -0.77 -1.40
N PHE A 67 -14.74 0.24 -1.55
CA PHE A 67 -13.63 0.20 -2.49
C PHE A 67 -12.77 -1.06 -2.34
N GLU A 68 -12.30 -1.35 -1.11
CA GLU A 68 -11.39 -2.49 -0.87
C GLU A 68 -12.02 -3.81 -1.34
N GLN A 69 -13.28 -4.07 -1.00
CA GLN A 69 -13.95 -5.30 -1.41
C GLN A 69 -14.08 -5.40 -2.94
N LYS A 70 -14.57 -4.33 -3.58
CA LYS A 70 -14.73 -4.29 -5.04
C LYS A 70 -13.40 -4.44 -5.78
N ALA A 71 -12.35 -3.78 -5.29
CA ALA A 71 -11.02 -3.83 -5.87
C ALA A 71 -10.37 -5.21 -5.69
N LEU A 72 -10.63 -5.88 -4.55
CA LEU A 72 -10.15 -7.23 -4.30
C LEU A 72 -10.89 -8.26 -5.15
N ASP A 73 -12.19 -8.11 -5.37
CA ASP A 73 -12.97 -8.96 -6.28
C ASP A 73 -12.48 -8.83 -7.73
N LEU A 74 -12.12 -7.61 -8.15
CA LEU A 74 -11.45 -7.40 -9.43
C LEU A 74 -10.07 -8.07 -9.46
N ALA A 75 -9.26 -7.92 -8.41
CA ALA A 75 -7.96 -8.56 -8.32
C ALA A 75 -8.03 -10.10 -8.39
N ARG A 76 -9.08 -10.71 -7.81
CA ARG A 76 -9.36 -12.14 -7.96
C ARG A 76 -9.66 -12.50 -9.42
N ALA A 77 -10.47 -11.69 -10.10
CA ALA A 77 -10.89 -11.96 -11.47
C ALA A 77 -9.79 -11.71 -12.53
N SER A 78 -9.00 -10.64 -12.37
CA SER A 78 -8.00 -10.22 -13.36
C SER A 78 -6.57 -10.62 -13.01
N GLY A 79 -6.32 -11.05 -11.78
CA GLY A 79 -4.99 -11.32 -11.25
C GLY A 79 -4.28 -10.08 -10.72
N VAL A 80 -3.05 -10.30 -10.25
CA VAL A 80 -2.20 -9.33 -9.57
C VAL A 80 -0.72 -9.51 -9.94
N LYS A 81 0.13 -8.56 -9.57
CA LYS A 81 1.58 -8.70 -9.67
C LYS A 81 2.24 -8.54 -8.32
N VAL A 82 3.09 -9.50 -7.92
CA VAL A 82 3.87 -9.40 -6.68
C VAL A 82 4.93 -8.31 -6.82
N VAL A 83 4.94 -7.38 -5.87
CA VAL A 83 5.96 -6.33 -5.74
C VAL A 83 7.09 -6.82 -4.85
N SER A 84 6.77 -7.34 -3.66
CA SER A 84 7.78 -7.86 -2.74
C SER A 84 7.16 -8.80 -1.69
N ARG A 85 8.03 -9.56 -1.01
CA ARG A 85 7.74 -10.36 0.18
C ARG A 85 8.77 -10.01 1.24
N GLU A 86 8.37 -9.22 2.24
CA GLU A 86 9.32 -8.64 3.19
C GLU A 86 8.80 -8.62 4.62
N LYS A 87 9.74 -8.65 5.57
CA LYS A 87 9.45 -8.50 6.99
C LYS A 87 9.70 -7.04 7.39
N PRO A 88 8.66 -6.21 7.58
CA PRO A 88 8.84 -4.79 7.95
C PRO A 88 9.65 -4.65 9.22
N ILE A 89 10.38 -3.54 9.34
CA ILE A 89 11.07 -3.20 10.59
C ILE A 89 10.05 -2.57 11.54
N ILE A 90 9.67 -3.30 12.58
CA ILE A 90 8.66 -2.84 13.56
C ILE A 90 9.28 -2.06 14.72
N LYS A 91 10.60 -2.17 14.92
CA LYS A 91 11.30 -1.44 15.98
C LYS A 91 12.79 -1.33 15.67
N THR A 92 13.37 -0.15 15.85
CA THR A 92 14.82 0.02 15.92
C THR A 92 15.21 0.41 17.34
N THR A 93 16.11 -0.34 17.97
CA THR A 93 16.60 -0.06 19.34
C THR A 93 18.10 0.21 19.29
N GLY A 94 18.56 1.30 19.91
CA GLY A 94 19.98 1.58 20.09
C GLY A 94 20.51 0.89 21.34
N VAL A 95 21.52 0.03 21.22
CA VAL A 95 22.23 -0.58 22.34
C VAL A 95 23.73 -0.33 22.15
N LEU A 96 24.35 0.41 23.08
CA LEU A 96 25.80 0.70 23.06
C LEU A 96 26.31 1.27 21.72
N GLY A 97 25.55 2.19 21.10
CA GLY A 97 25.91 2.80 19.80
C GLY A 97 25.55 1.96 18.58
N PHE A 98 25.12 0.70 18.74
CA PHE A 98 24.66 -0.16 17.66
C PHE A 98 23.13 -0.09 17.50
N LYS A 99 22.67 0.04 16.25
CA LYS A 99 21.23 0.01 15.93
C LYS A 99 20.79 -1.44 15.66
N VAL A 100 19.97 -2.00 16.55
CA VAL A 100 19.36 -3.32 16.38
C VAL A 100 17.95 -3.15 15.80
N LYS A 101 17.70 -3.74 14.64
CA LYS A 101 16.40 -3.71 13.94
C LYS A 101 15.60 -4.99 14.25
N LYS A 102 14.44 -4.86 14.88
CA LYS A 102 13.48 -5.94 15.07
C LYS A 102 12.53 -5.98 13.88
N LYS A 103 12.46 -7.13 13.21
CA LYS A 103 11.56 -7.38 12.08
C LYS A 103 10.22 -7.94 12.55
N GLY A 104 9.16 -7.59 11.84
CA GLY A 104 7.79 -8.08 12.02
C GLY A 104 7.54 -9.41 11.31
N PRO A 105 6.27 -9.87 11.27
CA PRO A 105 5.86 -11.00 10.43
C PRO A 105 6.10 -10.68 8.95
N GLU A 106 6.18 -11.72 8.11
CA GLU A 106 6.30 -11.51 6.67
C GLU A 106 5.02 -10.92 6.10
N GLU A 107 5.18 -9.99 5.17
CA GLU A 107 4.09 -9.35 4.45
C GLU A 107 4.35 -9.41 2.95
N VAL A 108 3.28 -9.57 2.19
CA VAL A 108 3.32 -9.56 0.74
C VAL A 108 2.70 -8.27 0.23
N PHE A 109 3.45 -7.61 -0.64
CA PHE A 109 2.98 -6.49 -1.42
C PHE A 109 2.75 -6.92 -2.85
N PHE A 110 1.62 -6.53 -3.39
CA PHE A 110 1.26 -6.82 -4.78
C PHE A 110 0.38 -5.69 -5.31
N PHE A 111 0.35 -5.49 -6.63
CA PHE A 111 -0.59 -4.56 -7.24
C PHE A 111 -1.63 -5.29 -8.09
N SER A 112 -2.84 -4.74 -8.12
CA SER A 112 -3.88 -5.09 -9.08
C SER A 112 -4.25 -3.88 -9.94
N LEU A 113 -5.03 -4.10 -10.98
CA LEU A 113 -5.44 -3.05 -11.91
C LEU A 113 -6.95 -2.86 -11.91
N VAL A 114 -7.40 -1.62 -12.01
CA VAL A 114 -8.80 -1.27 -12.21
C VAL A 114 -8.95 -0.59 -13.56
N HIS A 115 -9.49 -1.35 -14.50
CA HIS A 115 -9.75 -0.88 -15.87
C HIS A 115 -10.98 0.04 -15.91
N PRO A 116 -11.00 1.06 -16.80
CA PRO A 116 -12.09 2.03 -16.91
C PRO A 116 -13.44 1.38 -17.24
N GLU A 117 -13.44 0.21 -17.87
CA GLU A 117 -14.64 -0.53 -18.26
C GLU A 117 -15.34 -1.22 -17.06
N SER A 118 -14.59 -1.47 -15.97
CA SER A 118 -15.13 -2.13 -14.78
C SER A 118 -16.09 -1.21 -14.01
N THR A 119 -17.00 -1.79 -13.22
CA THR A 119 -17.91 -1.03 -12.36
C THR A 119 -17.14 -0.09 -11.44
N LEU A 120 -16.06 -0.58 -10.80
CA LEU A 120 -15.22 0.24 -9.94
C LEU A 120 -14.49 1.34 -10.73
N GLY A 121 -13.98 1.04 -11.93
CA GLY A 121 -13.32 2.04 -12.79
C GLY A 121 -14.25 3.20 -13.18
N LYS A 122 -15.54 2.92 -13.36
CA LYS A 122 -16.56 3.96 -13.59
C LYS A 122 -16.82 4.80 -12.35
N GLU A 123 -16.91 4.18 -11.17
CA GLU A 123 -17.05 4.89 -9.88
C GLU A 123 -15.83 5.80 -9.60
N MET A 124 -14.64 5.35 -10.00
CA MET A 124 -13.39 6.11 -9.99
C MET A 124 -13.27 7.15 -11.11
N GLN A 125 -14.27 7.27 -11.98
CA GLN A 125 -14.28 8.19 -13.13
C GLN A 125 -13.11 7.99 -14.12
N LEU A 126 -12.56 6.77 -14.21
CA LEU A 126 -11.46 6.46 -15.14
C LEU A 126 -11.93 6.45 -16.60
N ALA A 127 -13.21 6.16 -16.83
CA ALA A 127 -13.82 6.12 -18.16
C ALA A 127 -14.16 7.52 -18.73
N VAL A 128 -14.02 8.59 -17.95
CA VAL A 128 -14.24 9.96 -18.44
C VAL A 128 -13.24 10.22 -19.58
N PRO A 129 -13.70 10.63 -20.79
CA PRO A 129 -12.82 10.85 -21.93
C PRO A 129 -11.71 11.85 -21.58
N GLN A 130 -10.48 11.34 -21.48
CA GLN A 130 -9.27 12.11 -21.20
C GLN A 130 -8.12 11.58 -22.05
N ASN A 131 -7.15 12.45 -22.33
CA ASN A 131 -5.92 12.08 -23.02
C ASN A 131 -4.73 12.34 -22.08
N PRO A 132 -4.01 11.31 -21.62
CA PRO A 132 -4.12 9.89 -21.99
C PRO A 132 -5.34 9.20 -21.36
N LYS A 133 -5.68 8.01 -21.89
CA LYS A 133 -6.58 7.09 -21.21
C LYS A 133 -6.06 6.77 -19.80
N ARG A 134 -6.94 6.36 -18.90
CA ARG A 134 -6.63 6.21 -17.48
C ARG A 134 -6.88 4.79 -17.02
N LEU A 135 -5.99 4.30 -16.17
CA LEU A 135 -6.08 3.03 -15.47
C LEU A 135 -5.66 3.28 -14.01
N ALA A 136 -6.22 2.57 -13.04
CA ALA A 136 -5.71 2.64 -11.68
C ALA A 136 -4.91 1.39 -11.31
N SER A 137 -3.78 1.60 -10.64
CA SER A 137 -2.99 0.58 -9.95
C SER A 137 -3.30 0.65 -8.46
N VAL A 138 -3.79 -0.45 -7.91
CA VAL A 138 -4.06 -0.58 -6.47
C VAL A 138 -2.93 -1.38 -5.85
N LEU A 139 -2.13 -0.75 -4.98
CA LEU A 139 -1.11 -1.43 -4.19
C LEU A 139 -1.75 -2.02 -2.94
N TRP A 140 -1.55 -3.31 -2.75
CA TRP A 140 -2.05 -4.09 -1.64
C TRP A 140 -0.92 -4.49 -0.71
N ARG A 141 -1.29 -4.68 0.55
CA ARG A 141 -0.47 -5.26 1.61
C ARG A 141 -1.22 -6.40 2.27
N LYS A 142 -0.57 -7.55 2.41
CA LYS A 142 -1.11 -8.74 3.08
C LYS A 142 -0.12 -9.22 4.15
N GLY A 143 -0.52 -9.11 5.42
CA GLY A 143 0.12 -9.81 6.54
C GLY A 143 -0.68 -11.06 6.94
N SER A 144 -1.00 -11.22 8.22
CA SER A 144 -1.80 -12.35 8.73
C SER A 144 -3.30 -12.29 8.43
N GLY A 145 -3.86 -11.08 8.23
CA GLY A 145 -5.30 -10.87 7.99
C GLY A 145 -5.69 -10.83 6.51
N GLU A 146 -6.83 -10.22 6.17
CA GLU A 146 -7.19 -9.93 4.77
C GLU A 146 -6.22 -8.93 4.12
N PRO A 147 -6.04 -8.97 2.78
CA PRO A 147 -5.34 -7.91 2.07
C PRO A 147 -5.98 -6.55 2.31
N LYS A 148 -5.15 -5.53 2.54
CA LYS A 148 -5.58 -4.13 2.69
C LYS A 148 -5.00 -3.26 1.59
N VAL A 149 -5.73 -2.21 1.23
CA VAL A 149 -5.22 -1.24 0.27
C VAL A 149 -4.18 -0.36 0.95
N ALA A 150 -2.96 -0.36 0.43
CA ALA A 150 -1.90 0.53 0.86
C ALA A 150 -1.94 1.86 0.09
N LEU A 151 -2.23 1.81 -1.21
CA LEU A 151 -2.26 2.99 -2.07
C LEU A 151 -3.06 2.74 -3.35
N VAL A 152 -3.62 3.81 -3.93
CA VAL A 152 -4.21 3.79 -5.27
C VAL A 152 -3.59 4.91 -6.12
N ASP A 153 -2.90 4.52 -7.18
CA ASP A 153 -2.30 5.42 -8.16
C ASP A 153 -3.08 5.33 -9.48
N VAL A 154 -3.48 6.46 -10.05
CA VAL A 154 -4.03 6.53 -11.40
C VAL A 154 -2.91 6.83 -12.36
N ILE A 155 -2.78 6.01 -13.39
CA ILE A 155 -1.70 6.04 -14.36
C ILE A 155 -2.26 6.20 -15.78
N ALA A 156 -1.43 6.67 -16.69
CA ALA A 156 -1.75 6.69 -18.10
C ALA A 156 -1.83 5.26 -18.65
N ASP A 157 -2.95 4.93 -19.27
CA ASP A 157 -3.14 3.67 -19.98
C ASP A 157 -2.69 3.82 -21.43
N HIS A 158 -1.59 3.14 -21.74
CA HIS A 158 -1.02 3.07 -23.08
C HIS A 158 -1.35 1.76 -23.81
N GLY A 159 -2.29 0.96 -23.28
CA GLY A 159 -2.65 -0.34 -23.86
C GLY A 159 -1.60 -1.42 -23.63
N VAL A 160 -0.81 -1.29 -22.56
CA VAL A 160 0.19 -2.29 -22.17
C VAL A 160 -0.50 -3.61 -21.81
N GLN A 161 0.05 -4.72 -22.29
CA GLN A 161 -0.40 -6.04 -21.87
C GLN A 161 0.24 -6.40 -20.52
N TRP A 162 -0.60 -6.52 -19.49
CA TRP A 162 -0.14 -6.79 -18.14
C TRP A 162 0.00 -8.29 -17.89
N SER A 163 1.21 -8.74 -17.55
CA SER A 163 1.48 -10.12 -17.14
C SER A 163 1.18 -10.29 -15.65
N LEU A 164 -0.07 -10.63 -15.33
CA LEU A 164 -0.60 -10.82 -13.97
C LEU A 164 -0.73 -12.30 -13.61
N ASP A 165 -0.55 -12.60 -12.32
CA ASP A 165 -0.69 -13.91 -11.70
C ASP A 165 -2.03 -14.03 -10.95
N PRO A 166 -2.61 -15.24 -10.82
CA PRO A 166 -3.79 -15.46 -9.99
C PRO A 166 -3.56 -15.02 -8.53
N LEU A 167 -4.52 -14.31 -7.94
CA LEU A 167 -4.38 -13.77 -6.59
C LEU A 167 -4.15 -14.89 -5.56
N GLU A 168 -4.87 -16.00 -5.67
CA GLU A 168 -4.82 -17.13 -4.76
C GLU A 168 -3.40 -17.74 -4.72
N ARG A 169 -2.70 -17.77 -5.86
CA ARG A 169 -1.31 -18.22 -5.92
C ARG A 169 -0.39 -17.29 -5.15
N VAL A 170 -0.60 -15.97 -5.27
CA VAL A 170 0.19 -14.97 -4.55
C VAL A 170 -0.05 -15.07 -3.04
N LEU A 171 -1.31 -15.24 -2.63
CA LEU A 171 -1.71 -15.32 -1.23
C LEU A 171 -1.37 -16.67 -0.58
N GLY A 172 -1.28 -17.76 -1.32
CA GLY A 172 -0.97 -19.10 -0.80
C GLY A 172 0.46 -19.31 -0.28
N HIS A 173 1.29 -18.27 -0.32
CA HIS A 173 2.70 -18.28 0.11
C HIS A 173 2.96 -17.33 1.30
N VAL A 174 1.94 -17.04 2.11
CA VAL A 174 2.00 -16.12 3.28
C VAL A 174 1.57 -16.85 4.54
#